data_AF-A0A6L9W463-F1
#
_entry.id   AF-A0A6L9W463-F1
#
_cell.length_a   1.000
_cell.length_b   1.000
_cell.length_c   1.000
_cell.angle_alpha   90.00
_cell.angle_beta   90.00
_cell.angle_gamma   90.00
#
_symmetry.space_group_name_H-M   'P 1'
#
loop_
_entity.id
_entity.type
_entity.pdbx_description
1 polymer ?
#
loop_
_entity_poly.entity_id
_entity_poly.type
_entity_poly.pdbx_seq_one_letter_code
_entity_poly.pdbx_strand_id
1 'polypeptide(L)'
;MSPRRGEPAPVEEITHRVVCHLDRLLDERGMTLVELSERVGISVVNLSVLKNARARAVRFSTLTAVCDALACQPGDLLTVLPHPSPDRARSGS
;
A
#
# COMPACT_ATOMS: atom_id res chain seq x y z
N MET A 1 16.32 -14.90 -26.28
CA MET A 1 15.20 -14.45 -27.14
C MET A 1 14.81 -13.07 -26.64
N SER A 2 15.13 -12.00 -27.37
CA SER A 2 14.85 -10.62 -26.92
C SER A 2 13.38 -10.28 -27.14
N PRO A 3 12.70 -9.59 -26.21
CA PRO A 3 11.31 -9.22 -26.39
C PRO A 3 11.16 -8.20 -27.53
N ARG A 4 10.06 -8.28 -28.28
CA ARG A 4 9.76 -7.38 -29.40
C ARG A 4 9.35 -6.00 -28.88
N ARG A 5 9.75 -4.96 -29.61
CA ARG A 5 9.34 -3.56 -29.38
C ARG A 5 7.81 -3.47 -29.58
N GLY A 6 7.06 -3.18 -28.53
CA GLY A 6 5.61 -2.94 -28.60
C GLY A 6 4.73 -3.83 -27.72
N GLU A 7 5.30 -4.75 -26.95
CA GLU A 7 4.53 -5.51 -25.97
C GLU A 7 4.16 -4.60 -24.79
N PRO A 8 2.88 -4.45 -24.41
CA PRO A 8 2.55 -3.75 -23.18
C PRO A 8 3.28 -4.45 -22.04
N ALA A 9 3.98 -3.67 -21.21
CA ALA A 9 4.61 -4.20 -20.00
C ALA A 9 3.56 -5.06 -19.27
N PRO A 10 3.91 -6.28 -18.81
CA PRO A 10 2.95 -7.14 -18.14
C PRO A 10 2.27 -6.32 -17.06
N VAL A 11 0.94 -6.24 -17.13
CA VAL A 11 0.13 -5.63 -16.08
C VAL A 11 0.64 -6.22 -14.77
N GLU A 12 1.30 -5.41 -13.93
CA GLU A 12 1.91 -5.89 -12.70
C GLU A 12 0.80 -6.56 -11.90
N GLU A 13 0.86 -7.88 -11.84
CA GLU A 13 -0.12 -8.72 -11.19
C GLU A 13 -0.19 -8.25 -9.73
N ILE A 14 -1.34 -7.70 -9.31
CA ILE A 14 -1.51 -7.26 -7.92
C ILE A 14 -1.53 -8.54 -7.07
N THR A 15 -0.35 -8.94 -6.60
CA THR A 15 -0.12 -10.24 -5.95
C THR A 15 -0.75 -10.37 -4.56
N HIS A 16 -1.39 -9.31 -4.04
CA HIS A 16 -1.92 -9.28 -2.68
C HIS A 16 -3.21 -8.47 -2.55
N ARG A 17 -4.00 -8.77 -1.52
CA ARG A 17 -5.23 -8.04 -1.16
C ARG A 17 -5.01 -6.90 -0.15
N VAL A 18 -3.75 -6.51 0.08
CA VAL A 18 -3.38 -5.42 1.00
C VAL A 18 -3.62 -4.07 0.33
N VAL A 19 -4.38 -3.20 1.00
CA VAL A 19 -4.66 -1.82 0.61
C VAL A 19 -3.96 -0.89 1.61
N CYS A 20 -3.33 0.16 1.08
CA CYS A 20 -2.65 1.19 1.86
C CYS A 20 -3.49 2.47 1.88
N HIS A 21 -3.75 2.99 3.08
CA HIS A 21 -4.56 4.19 3.31
C HIS A 21 -3.72 5.45 3.57
N LEU A 22 -2.46 5.42 3.15
CA LEU A 22 -1.50 6.49 3.41
C LEU A 22 -2.01 7.85 2.91
N ASP A 23 -2.68 7.88 1.76
CA ASP A 23 -3.24 9.12 1.19
C ASP A 23 -4.24 9.79 2.13
N ARG A 24 -5.21 9.01 2.62
CA ARG A 24 -6.20 9.51 3.60
C ARG A 24 -5.52 10.04 4.85
N LEU A 25 -4.54 9.30 5.39
CA LEU A 25 -3.86 9.69 6.63
C LEU A 25 -3.02 10.96 6.46
N LEU A 26 -2.43 11.17 5.29
CA LEU A 26 -1.70 12.38 4.91
C LEU A 26 -2.65 13.58 4.79
N ASP A 27 -3.77 13.40 4.07
CA ASP A 27 -4.79 14.43 3.88
C ASP A 27 -5.39 14.90 5.22
N GLU A 28 -5.71 13.95 6.12
CA GLU A 28 -6.22 14.25 7.47
C GLU A 28 -5.25 15.10 8.32
N ARG A 29 -3.96 15.09 8.00
CA ARG A 29 -2.91 15.81 8.71
C ARG A 29 -2.39 17.03 7.95
N GLY A 30 -2.88 17.27 6.73
CA GLY A 30 -2.34 18.29 5.83
C GLY A 30 -0.85 18.07 5.53
N MET A 31 -0.39 16.81 5.51
CA MET A 31 1.02 16.45 5.36
C MET A 31 1.29 15.95 3.94
N THR A 32 2.43 16.31 3.36
CA THR A 32 2.84 15.78 2.04
C THR A 32 3.64 14.48 2.15
N LEU A 33 3.68 13.68 1.08
CA LEU A 33 4.52 12.48 1.03
C LEU A 33 6.03 12.80 1.16
N VAL A 34 6.44 13.97 0.66
CA VAL A 34 7.82 14.48 0.77
C VAL A 34 8.15 14.80 2.22
N GLU A 35 7.27 15.52 2.91
CA GLU A 35 7.44 15.83 4.32
C GLU A 35 7.46 14.57 5.19
N LEU A 36 6.62 13.58 4.91
CA LEU A 36 6.67 12.28 5.59
C LEU A 36 8.03 11.60 5.38
N SER A 37 8.53 11.57 4.13
CA SER A 37 9.84 11.01 3.78
C SER A 37 10.97 11.61 4.64
N GLU A 38 10.96 12.93 4.81
CA GLU A 38 11.93 13.64 5.64
C GLU A 38 11.81 13.27 7.12
N ARG A 39 10.58 13.20 7.66
CA ARG A 39 10.33 12.84 9.06
C ARG A 39 10.73 11.41 9.41
N VAL A 40 10.48 10.46 8.50
CA VAL A 40 10.74 9.03 8.77
C VAL A 40 12.11 8.53 8.27
N GLY A 41 12.84 9.36 7.51
CA GLY A 41 14.12 8.97 6.92
C GLY A 41 14.00 7.88 5.85
N ILE A 42 12.88 7.83 5.14
CA ILE A 42 12.57 6.83 4.09
C ILE A 42 12.33 7.55 2.79
N SER A 43 12.94 7.10 1.70
CA SER A 43 12.79 7.77 0.40
C SER A 43 11.33 7.87 -0.05
N VAL A 44 10.99 8.99 -0.68
CA VAL A 44 9.69 9.23 -1.34
C VAL A 44 9.34 8.10 -2.31
N VAL A 45 10.33 7.52 -3.00
CA VAL A 45 10.13 6.38 -3.90
C VAL A 45 9.59 5.17 -3.14
N ASN A 46 10.18 4.82 -1.99
CA ASN A 46 9.74 3.66 -1.21
C ASN A 46 8.34 3.90 -0.60
N LEU A 47 8.07 5.12 -0.11
CA LEU A 47 6.72 5.48 0.36
C LEU A 47 5.68 5.45 -0.76
N SER A 48 6.05 5.88 -1.97
CA SER A 48 5.18 5.81 -3.15
C SER A 48 4.87 4.37 -3.57
N VAL A 49 5.85 3.47 -3.49
CA VAL A 49 5.64 2.03 -3.73
C VAL A 49 4.65 1.43 -2.73
N LEU A 50 4.77 1.80 -1.45
CA LEU A 50 3.84 1.38 -0.40
C LEU A 50 2.43 1.94 -0.62
N LYS A 51 2.33 3.26 -0.87
CA LYS A 51 1.08 3.98 -1.14
C LYS A 51 0.29 3.34 -2.28
N ASN A 52 0.95 3.03 -3.39
CA ASN A 52 0.31 2.54 -4.61
C ASN A 52 0.09 1.02 -4.62
N ALA A 53 0.18 0.34 -3.45
CA ALA A 53 -0.02 -1.10 -3.32
C ALA A 53 0.90 -1.95 -4.23
N ARG A 54 2.12 -1.45 -4.51
CA ARG A 54 3.15 -2.16 -5.30
C ARG A 54 4.22 -2.80 -4.42
N ALA A 55 4.16 -2.58 -3.10
CA ALA A 55 5.12 -3.13 -2.16
C ALA A 55 4.91 -4.64 -1.96
N ARG A 56 5.93 -5.45 -2.23
CA ARG A 56 5.90 -6.89 -1.95
C ARG A 56 6.06 -7.24 -0.47
N ALA A 57 6.74 -6.38 0.28
CA ALA A 57 6.97 -6.53 1.70
C ALA A 57 7.19 -5.15 2.34
N VAL A 58 6.88 -5.03 3.63
CA VAL A 58 7.18 -3.86 4.45
C VAL A 58 7.92 -4.32 5.71
N ARG A 59 9.01 -3.64 6.07
CA ARG A 59 9.72 -3.91 7.33
C ARG A 59 8.92 -3.31 8.48
N PHE A 60 8.90 -3.98 9.64
CA PHE A 60 8.24 -3.42 10.81
C PHE A 60 8.84 -2.09 11.25
N SER A 61 10.15 -1.88 11.12
CA SER A 61 10.76 -0.57 11.41
C SER A 61 10.20 0.56 10.54
N THR A 62 9.97 0.28 9.25
CA THR A 62 9.29 1.23 8.35
C THR A 62 7.85 1.47 8.77
N LEU A 63 7.11 0.42 9.10
CA LEU A 63 5.73 0.50 9.55
C LEU A 63 5.62 1.34 10.84
N THR A 64 6.48 1.06 11.83
CA THR A 64 6.56 1.82 13.08
C THR A 64 6.88 3.29 12.84
N ALA A 65 7.91 3.60 12.06
CA ALA A 65 8.28 5.00 11.80
C ALA A 65 7.15 5.80 11.13
N VAL A 66 6.44 5.19 10.17
CA VAL A 66 5.27 5.82 9.54
C VAL A 66 4.13 5.99 10.54
N CYS A 67 3.83 4.96 11.33
CA CYS A 67 2.81 5.02 12.36
C CYS A 67 3.10 6.08 13.43
N ASP A 68 4.34 6.24 13.86
CA ASP A 68 4.75 7.26 14.83
C ASP A 68 4.64 8.67 14.24
N ALA A 69 5.14 8.88 13.02
CA ALA A 69 5.08 10.17 12.34
C ALA A 69 3.64 10.62 12.04
N LEU A 70 2.74 9.67 11.82
CA LEU A 70 1.32 9.90 11.59
C LEU A 70 0.48 9.72 12.85
N ALA A 71 1.02 9.36 14.02
CA ALA A 71 0.24 9.03 15.21
C ALA A 71 -0.98 8.10 14.88
N CYS A 72 -0.72 7.00 14.17
CA CYS A 72 -1.73 6.02 13.77
C CYS A 72 -1.28 4.60 14.10
N GLN A 73 -2.18 3.62 14.00
CA GLN A 73 -1.86 2.21 14.14
C GLN A 73 -1.68 1.53 12.78
N PRO A 74 -1.03 0.36 12.71
CA PRO A 74 -0.93 -0.42 11.47
C PRO A 74 -2.28 -0.72 10.81
N GLY A 75 -3.33 -0.94 11.61
CA GLY A 75 -4.68 -1.19 11.09
C GLY A 75 -5.35 0.04 10.45
N ASP A 76 -4.91 1.24 10.80
CA ASP A 76 -5.36 2.48 10.17
C ASP A 76 -4.67 2.70 8.81
N LEU A 77 -3.42 2.23 8.71
CA LEU A 77 -2.58 2.38 7.53
C LEU A 77 -2.82 1.27 6.50
N LEU A 78 -3.02 0.03 6.94
CA LEU A 78 -3.12 -1.14 6.08
C LEU A 78 -4.38 -1.95 6.38
N THR A 79 -5.08 -2.35 5.32
CA THR A 79 -6.23 -3.28 5.43
C THR A 79 -6.06 -4.43 4.44
N VAL A 80 -6.52 -5.62 4.81
CA VAL A 80 -6.62 -6.75 3.90
C VAL A 80 -8.06 -6.87 3.42
N LEU A 81 -8.29 -6.71 2.11
CA LEU A 81 -9.62 -6.93 1.53
C LEU A 81 -10.04 -8.39 1.73
N PRO A 82 -11.32 -8.68 1.99
CA PRO A 82 -11.82 -10.04 2.18
C PRO A 82 -11.44 -10.97 1.03
N HIS A 83 -11.31 -12.27 1.31
CA HIS A 83 -11.13 -13.23 0.22
C HIS A 83 -12.50 -13.41 -0.40
N PRO A 84 -12.66 -13.32 -1.73
CA PRO A 84 -13.91 -13.71 -2.36
C PRO A 84 -14.15 -15.18 -2.02
N SER A 85 -15.04 -15.44 -1.07
CA SER A 85 -15.42 -16.80 -0.71
C SER A 85 -16.52 -17.21 -1.70
N PRO A 86 -16.40 -18.38 -2.35
CA PRO A 86 -17.40 -18.83 -3.33
C PRO A 86 -18.78 -19.14 -2.69
N ASP A 87 -18.90 -19.09 -1.37
CA ASP A 87 -20.01 -19.67 -0.62
C ASP A 87 -21.09 -18.65 -0.15
N ARG A 88 -20.92 -17.35 -0.40
CA ARG A 88 -21.94 -16.34 -0.04
C ARG A 88 -23.13 -16.27 -1.00
N ALA A 89 -23.12 -17.04 -2.09
CA ALA A 89 -24.21 -17.04 -3.08
C ALA A 89 -25.34 -18.06 -2.79
N ARG A 90 -25.28 -18.84 -1.71
CA ARG A 90 -26.25 -19.91 -1.40
C ARG A 90 -27.01 -19.76 -0.07
N SER A 91 -26.97 -18.59 0.56
CA SER A 91 -27.73 -18.30 1.79
C SER A 91 -28.76 -17.18 1.54
N GLY A 92 -29.63 -17.42 0.56
CA GLY A 92 -30.95 -16.80 0.49
C GLY A 92 -31.97 -17.92 0.50
N SER A 93 -32.47 -18.27 1.70
CA SER A 93 -33.68 -19.07 1.89
C SER A 93 -34.87 -18.15 2.08
#